data_AF-A0A8J2SE60-F1
#
_entry.id   AF-A0A8J2SE60-F1
#
_cell.length_a   1.000
_cell.length_b   1.000
_cell.length_c   1.000
_cell.angle_alpha   90.00
_cell.angle_beta   90.00
_cell.angle_gamma   90.00
#
_symmetry.space_group_name_H-M   'P 1'
#
loop_
_entity.id
_entity.type
_entity.pdbx_description
1 polymer ?
#
loop_
_entity_poly.entity_id
_entity_poly.type
_entity_poly.pdbx_seq_one_letter_code
_entity_poly.pdbx_strand_id
1 'polypeptide(L)'
;MQRLLALSLACTACTALQAPRPARTTRLQLAAESEECIALGLETLNEVYAQWGVCVEESTAIKVGGLLFSPQDPRTYGTETVDGIILTRSPGLGIELLEVANNNEGVGIVVVDGTVAGSSAADSALQKGDVIAFVGQPGGPFESVEAKTWDDTVDALGRVEGDQVELVVKRLVKRPVVDVTVKHPNGEQPDQVLRLFAGENLRRAMLTRRVALNDPLARRFDDNDVGGDCGSGGACCTCAVAVLAGAEMLSPQKASERQIMKTLRQPRFRLACKTAVGEGLQNGETGKMTIRINPRQHKG
;
A
#
# COMPACT_ATOMS: atom_id res chain seq x y z
N MET A 1 1.16 -1.11 41.21
CA MET A 1 1.97 -0.43 42.24
C MET A 1 2.70 0.75 41.60
N GLN A 2 2.15 1.96 41.73
CA GLN A 2 2.88 3.22 41.51
C GLN A 2 3.47 3.66 42.86
N ARG A 3 4.68 4.22 42.87
CA ARG A 3 5.25 4.87 44.06
C ARG A 3 5.69 6.28 43.70
N LEU A 4 5.11 7.26 44.39
CA LEU A 4 5.64 8.62 44.52
C LEU A 4 5.39 9.08 45.97
N LEU A 5 6.46 9.53 46.63
CA LEU A 5 6.51 9.94 48.03
C LEU A 5 6.05 11.40 48.19
N ALA A 6 5.34 11.68 49.29
CA ALA A 6 4.94 13.01 49.73
C ALA A 6 5.32 13.25 51.21
N LEU A 7 5.83 14.45 51.51
CA LEU A 7 5.93 15.13 52.82
C LEU A 7 6.15 16.63 52.49
N SER A 8 5.61 17.65 53.15
CA SER A 8 4.62 17.81 54.24
C SER A 8 4.34 19.32 54.43
N LEU A 9 3.11 19.68 54.84
CA LEU A 9 2.63 20.76 55.75
C LEU A 9 3.38 22.14 55.81
N ALA A 10 2.73 23.32 55.89
CA ALA A 10 1.49 23.69 56.60
C ALA A 10 0.91 25.08 56.21
N CYS A 11 -0.35 25.29 56.66
CA CYS A 11 -0.98 26.51 57.21
C CYS A 11 -1.51 27.69 56.33
N THR A 12 -2.85 27.70 56.22
CA THR A 12 -3.83 28.80 56.49
C THR A 12 -3.47 30.28 56.26
N ALA A 13 -4.19 30.96 55.35
CA ALA A 13 -5.37 31.81 55.66
C ALA A 13 -5.86 32.66 54.45
N CYS A 14 -7.18 32.90 54.44
CA CYS A 14 -7.93 34.03 53.85
C CYS A 14 -7.97 34.35 52.34
N THR A 15 -9.18 34.11 51.79
CA THR A 15 -10.04 35.07 51.06
C THR A 15 -9.50 35.80 49.82
N ALA A 16 -9.94 35.34 48.63
CA ALA A 16 -10.57 36.17 47.59
C ALA A 16 -11.04 35.27 46.44
N LEU A 17 -12.35 35.26 46.14
CA LEU A 17 -12.86 34.70 44.89
C LEU A 17 -12.29 35.54 43.73
N GLN A 18 -11.32 34.98 43.01
CA GLN A 18 -10.94 35.43 41.68
C GLN A 18 -11.34 34.36 40.68
N ALA A 19 -12.15 34.75 39.70
CA ALA A 19 -12.51 33.90 38.58
C ALA A 19 -11.25 33.34 37.90
N PRO A 20 -11.22 32.06 37.51
CA PRO A 20 -10.07 31.48 36.86
C PRO A 20 -9.84 32.20 35.52
N ARG A 21 -8.71 32.90 35.42
CA ARG A 21 -8.18 33.38 34.14
C ARG A 21 -7.96 32.15 33.25
N PRO A 22 -8.36 32.18 31.96
CA PRO A 22 -8.09 31.07 31.07
C PRO A 22 -6.58 30.87 31.02
N ALA A 23 -6.15 29.65 31.37
CA ALA A 23 -4.78 29.24 31.26
C ALA A 23 -4.33 29.49 29.82
N ARG A 24 -3.27 30.29 29.70
CA ARG A 24 -2.60 30.59 28.46
C ARG A 24 -2.15 29.24 27.89
N THR A 25 -2.85 28.75 26.87
CA THR A 25 -2.51 27.51 26.18
C THR A 25 -1.13 27.72 25.57
N THR A 26 -0.11 27.19 26.22
CA THR A 26 1.20 27.07 25.63
C THR A 26 1.01 26.13 24.45
N ARG A 27 0.96 26.71 23.25
CA ARG A 27 0.91 26.00 21.98
C ARG A 27 2.18 25.16 21.93
N LEU A 28 2.10 23.90 22.36
CA LEU A 28 3.13 22.91 22.05
C LEU A 28 3.25 22.92 20.53
N GLN A 29 4.46 23.21 20.06
CA GLN A 29 4.80 23.19 18.65
C GLN A 29 4.49 21.78 18.12
N LEU A 30 3.46 21.69 17.28
CA LEU A 30 3.28 20.62 16.31
C LEU A 30 4.48 20.69 15.37
N ALA A 31 5.56 20.01 15.71
CA ALA A 31 6.75 19.90 14.90
C ALA A 31 6.94 18.43 14.53
N ALA A 32 6.87 18.18 13.21
CA ALA A 32 7.47 17.04 12.52
C ALA A 32 6.83 15.64 12.63
N GLU A 33 5.55 15.50 12.95
CA GLU A 33 4.83 14.22 12.71
C GLU A 33 4.45 14.03 11.22
N SER A 34 4.66 15.04 10.37
CA SER A 34 3.89 15.19 9.14
C SER A 34 4.49 14.60 7.86
N GLU A 35 5.81 14.57 7.63
CA GLU A 35 6.30 14.26 6.27
C GLU A 35 6.26 12.77 5.88
N GLU A 36 6.47 11.85 6.84
CA GLU A 36 6.48 10.39 6.56
C GLU A 36 5.07 9.81 6.37
N CYS A 37 4.07 10.26 7.15
CA CYS A 37 2.67 9.85 6.98
C CYS A 37 2.09 10.33 5.63
N ILE A 38 2.49 11.54 5.21
CA ILE A 38 2.03 12.18 3.96
C ILE A 38 2.36 11.31 2.73
N ALA A 39 3.47 10.58 2.70
CA ALA A 39 3.86 9.73 1.56
C ALA A 39 2.91 8.53 1.36
N LEU A 40 2.28 8.04 2.43
CA LEU A 40 1.30 6.94 2.39
C LEU A 40 -0.14 7.43 2.21
N GLY A 41 -0.37 8.74 2.11
CA GLY A 41 -1.72 9.32 2.10
C GLY A 41 -2.57 8.87 3.28
N LEU A 42 -1.92 8.61 4.42
CA LEU A 42 -2.46 8.44 5.76
C LEU A 42 -2.14 9.73 6.52
N GLU A 43 -3.09 10.24 7.29
CA GLU A 43 -2.95 11.55 7.93
C GLU A 43 -2.17 11.46 9.24
N THR A 44 -2.12 10.27 9.88
CA THR A 44 -1.43 10.07 11.17
C THR A 44 -0.76 8.70 11.31
N LEU A 45 0.24 8.59 12.19
CA LEU A 45 0.88 7.32 12.56
C LEU A 45 -0.08 6.30 13.16
N ASN A 46 -1.09 6.77 13.90
CA ASN A 46 -2.12 5.89 14.45
C ASN A 46 -2.91 5.15 13.36
N GLU A 47 -3.13 5.79 12.21
CA GLU A 47 -3.77 5.13 11.08
C GLU A 47 -2.86 4.07 10.45
N VAL A 48 -1.55 4.32 10.38
CA VAL A 48 -0.55 3.33 9.94
C VAL A 48 -0.59 2.11 10.87
N TYR A 49 -0.56 2.33 12.19
CA TYR A 49 -0.61 1.26 13.17
C TYR A 49 -1.91 0.45 13.10
N ALA A 50 -3.04 1.13 12.92
CA ALA A 50 -4.34 0.47 12.78
C ALA A 50 -4.47 -0.36 11.50
N GLN A 51 -3.64 -0.11 10.48
CA GLN A 51 -3.62 -0.93 9.27
C GLN A 51 -2.81 -2.21 9.42
N TRP A 52 -1.94 -2.34 10.42
CA TRP A 52 -1.21 -3.59 10.60
C TRP A 52 -2.12 -4.69 11.15
N GLY A 53 -1.95 -5.88 10.60
CA GLY A 53 -2.62 -7.10 11.00
C GLY A 53 -1.70 -8.30 10.84
N VAL A 54 -2.19 -9.45 11.30
CA VAL A 54 -1.51 -10.73 11.16
C VAL A 54 -2.41 -11.65 10.35
N CYS A 55 -1.86 -12.26 9.30
CA CYS A 55 -2.54 -13.30 8.54
C CYS A 55 -1.84 -14.64 8.70
N VAL A 56 -2.61 -15.71 8.59
CA VAL A 56 -2.08 -17.08 8.52
C VAL A 56 -1.78 -17.38 7.06
N GLU A 57 -0.53 -17.71 6.77
CA GLU A 57 -0.16 -18.27 5.48
C GLU A 57 0.07 -19.77 5.63
N GLU A 58 -0.59 -20.57 4.78
CA GLU A 58 -0.41 -22.02 4.77
C GLU A 58 0.94 -22.40 4.15
N SER A 59 1.55 -23.46 4.67
CA SER A 59 2.75 -24.02 4.08
C SER A 59 2.47 -24.55 2.68
N THR A 60 3.33 -24.19 1.74
CA THR A 60 3.35 -24.77 0.39
C THR A 60 4.57 -25.66 0.22
N ALA A 61 4.66 -26.38 -0.90
CA ALA A 61 5.84 -27.20 -1.22
C ALA A 61 7.16 -26.41 -1.30
N ILE A 62 7.09 -25.08 -1.40
CA ILE A 62 8.24 -24.19 -1.65
C ILE A 62 8.44 -23.20 -0.49
N LYS A 63 7.44 -23.00 0.36
CA LYS A 63 7.44 -21.97 1.41
C LYS A 63 6.84 -22.52 2.71
N VAL A 64 7.57 -22.36 3.81
CA VAL A 64 7.05 -22.65 5.15
C VAL A 64 6.02 -21.57 5.50
N GLY A 65 4.81 -22.02 5.85
CA GLY A 65 3.73 -21.15 6.29
C GLY A 65 3.97 -20.63 7.70
N GLY A 66 3.16 -19.68 8.12
CA GLY A 66 3.30 -19.04 9.43
C GLY A 66 2.38 -17.86 9.61
N LEU A 67 2.55 -17.17 10.73
CA LEU A 67 1.91 -15.89 10.98
C LEU A 67 2.74 -14.80 10.32
N LEU A 68 2.10 -14.02 9.45
CA LEU A 68 2.78 -12.94 8.73
C LEU A 68 2.09 -11.60 8.94
N PHE A 69 2.89 -10.53 8.98
CA PHE A 69 2.36 -9.18 8.94
C PHE A 69 1.72 -8.89 7.59
N SER A 70 0.51 -8.32 7.63
CA SER A 70 -0.31 -7.99 6.46
C SER A 70 -1.23 -6.80 6.77
N PRO A 71 -1.56 -5.95 5.78
CA PRO A 71 -2.52 -4.88 5.95
C PRO A 71 -3.94 -5.41 6.22
N GLN A 72 -4.67 -4.73 7.10
CA GLN A 72 -6.09 -4.97 7.37
C GLN A 72 -6.96 -4.66 6.13
N ASP A 73 -6.61 -3.63 5.34
CA ASP A 73 -7.19 -3.37 4.03
C ASP A 73 -6.20 -3.67 2.89
N PRO A 74 -6.05 -4.93 2.45
CA PRO A 74 -5.12 -5.33 1.40
C PRO A 74 -5.51 -4.82 0.00
N ARG A 75 -6.69 -4.20 -0.13
CA ARG A 75 -7.11 -3.57 -1.39
C ARG A 75 -6.46 -2.21 -1.56
N THR A 76 -6.32 -1.46 -0.47
CA THR A 76 -5.76 -0.10 -0.47
C THR A 76 -4.26 -0.12 -0.16
N TYR A 77 -3.83 -1.00 0.74
CA TYR A 77 -2.45 -1.09 1.19
C TYR A 77 -1.81 -2.40 0.76
N GLY A 78 -0.49 -2.36 0.62
CA GLY A 78 0.39 -3.51 0.45
C GLY A 78 1.52 -3.46 1.46
N THR A 79 2.40 -4.45 1.40
CA THR A 79 3.64 -4.49 2.17
C THR A 79 4.82 -4.53 1.21
N GLU A 80 5.83 -3.70 1.47
CA GLU A 80 7.14 -3.79 0.83
C GLU A 80 8.13 -4.37 1.82
N THR A 81 9.00 -5.27 1.36
CA THR A 81 10.10 -5.80 2.18
C THR A 81 11.32 -4.91 1.95
N VAL A 82 11.85 -4.33 3.03
CA VAL A 82 13.09 -3.55 3.01
C VAL A 82 14.15 -4.36 3.73
N ASP A 83 15.20 -4.74 3.02
CA ASP A 83 16.32 -5.53 3.51
C ASP A 83 17.62 -4.70 3.55
N GLY A 84 18.72 -5.31 4.01
CA GLY A 84 20.04 -4.67 4.06
C GLY A 84 20.17 -3.55 5.10
N ILE A 85 19.26 -3.47 6.08
CA ILE A 85 19.33 -2.47 7.15
C ILE A 85 20.31 -2.96 8.21
N ILE A 86 21.55 -2.47 8.16
CA ILE A 86 22.59 -2.83 9.13
C ILE A 86 22.71 -1.73 10.19
N LEU A 87 22.50 -2.12 11.44
CA LEU A 87 22.59 -1.25 12.61
C LEU A 87 23.80 -1.63 13.46
N THR A 88 24.54 -0.62 13.92
CA THR A 88 25.69 -0.80 14.82
C THR A 88 25.33 -0.42 16.26
N ARG A 89 25.71 -1.25 17.21
CA ARG A 89 25.49 -1.06 18.65
C ARG A 89 26.44 0.00 19.21
N SER A 90 25.91 1.18 19.58
CA SER A 90 26.69 2.23 20.26
C SER A 90 25.79 3.27 20.96
N PRO A 91 25.52 3.17 22.28
CA PRO A 91 25.65 2.02 23.18
C PRO A 91 24.55 0.95 22.97
N GLY A 92 23.58 1.21 22.09
CA GLY A 92 22.55 0.27 21.65
C GLY A 92 22.24 0.48 20.17
N LEU A 93 21.15 -0.12 19.66
CA LEU A 93 20.76 0.02 18.25
C LEU A 93 20.11 1.39 17.96
N GLY A 94 19.50 2.01 18.98
CA GLY A 94 18.82 3.30 18.86
C GLY A 94 17.44 3.24 18.19
N ILE A 95 16.76 2.08 18.25
CA ILE A 95 15.40 1.91 17.75
C ILE A 95 14.42 2.07 18.91
N GLU A 96 13.33 2.80 18.68
CA GLU A 96 12.18 2.86 19.59
C GLU A 96 11.09 1.95 19.05
N LEU A 97 10.70 0.94 19.85
CA LEU A 97 9.69 -0.06 19.47
C LEU A 97 8.42 0.12 20.28
N LEU A 98 7.28 -0.02 19.61
CA LEU A 98 5.95 0.02 20.22
C LEU A 98 5.17 -1.25 19.87
N GLU A 99 4.59 -1.89 20.88
CA GLU A 99 3.63 -2.98 20.66
C GLU A 99 2.22 -2.39 20.47
N VAL A 100 1.71 -2.45 19.25
CA VAL A 100 0.41 -1.86 18.90
C VAL A 100 -0.76 -2.83 19.08
N ALA A 101 -0.47 -4.14 19.10
CA ALA A 101 -1.44 -5.18 19.38
C ALA A 101 -0.76 -6.41 19.97
N ASN A 102 -1.45 -7.10 20.90
CA ASN A 102 -0.99 -8.34 21.50
C ASN A 102 -2.23 -9.19 21.86
N ASN A 103 -2.23 -10.47 21.52
CA ASN A 103 -3.35 -11.38 21.84
C ASN A 103 -3.20 -12.09 23.19
N ASN A 104 -2.12 -11.86 23.93
CA ASN A 104 -1.70 -12.54 25.16
C ASN A 104 -1.45 -14.06 25.01
N GLU A 105 -1.32 -14.54 23.77
CA GLU A 105 -1.06 -15.94 23.42
C GLU A 105 0.22 -16.07 22.58
N GLY A 106 1.13 -15.10 22.72
CA GLY A 106 2.43 -15.09 22.03
C GLY A 106 2.40 -14.48 20.62
N VAL A 107 1.31 -13.82 20.23
CA VAL A 107 1.22 -13.08 18.96
C VAL A 107 1.13 -11.58 19.23
N GLY A 108 2.08 -10.83 18.66
CA GLY A 108 2.17 -9.39 18.80
C GLY A 108 2.37 -8.68 17.46
N ILE A 109 2.13 -7.38 17.46
CA ILE A 109 2.49 -6.47 16.37
C ILE A 109 3.39 -5.41 16.96
N VAL A 110 4.67 -5.49 16.62
CA VAL A 110 5.72 -4.57 17.08
C VAL A 110 6.13 -3.68 15.92
N VAL A 111 5.94 -2.37 16.07
CA VAL A 111 6.29 -1.36 15.07
C VAL A 111 7.47 -0.53 15.55
N VAL A 112 8.19 0.06 14.61
CA VAL A 112 9.14 1.15 14.86
C VAL A 112 8.34 2.42 15.13
N ASP A 113 8.43 2.94 16.35
CA ASP A 113 7.79 4.20 16.77
C ASP A 113 8.71 5.41 16.55
N GLY A 114 10.02 5.15 16.51
CA GLY A 114 11.04 6.17 16.31
C GLY A 114 12.45 5.64 16.31
N THR A 115 13.38 6.57 16.15
CA THR A 115 14.82 6.32 16.20
C THR A 115 15.47 7.39 17.08
N VAL A 116 16.52 6.99 17.78
CA VAL A 116 17.26 7.88 18.70
C VAL A 116 18.26 8.70 17.89
N ALA A 117 18.20 10.03 17.99
CA ALA A 117 19.10 10.93 17.26
C ALA A 117 20.59 10.62 17.53
N GLY A 118 21.39 10.57 16.46
CA GLY A 118 22.82 10.25 16.52
C GLY A 118 23.13 8.76 16.73
N SER A 119 22.13 7.88 16.62
CA SER A 119 22.32 6.43 16.63
C SER A 119 22.36 5.85 15.22
N SER A 120 22.86 4.61 15.10
CA SER A 120 22.86 3.91 13.82
C SER A 120 21.47 3.73 13.21
N ALA A 121 20.40 3.63 14.01
CA ALA A 121 19.03 3.53 13.52
C ALA A 121 18.55 4.83 12.89
N ALA A 122 18.93 5.99 13.44
CA ALA A 122 18.57 7.29 12.88
C ALA A 122 19.24 7.57 11.53
N ASP A 123 20.41 6.99 11.30
CA ASP A 123 21.16 7.11 10.02
C ASP A 123 20.82 5.98 9.03
N SER A 124 19.84 5.13 9.34
CA SER A 124 19.45 3.96 8.53
C SER A 124 18.24 4.21 7.63
N ALA A 125 17.80 3.18 6.91
CA ALA A 125 16.58 3.22 6.10
C ALA A 125 15.29 2.90 6.88
N LEU A 126 15.36 2.70 8.21
CA LEU A 126 14.19 2.50 9.06
C LEU A 126 13.28 3.72 9.04
N GLN A 127 11.97 3.47 9.02
CA GLN A 127 10.94 4.49 9.10
C GLN A 127 9.94 4.16 10.19
N LYS A 128 9.28 5.20 10.71
CA LYS A 128 8.18 4.99 11.65
C LYS A 128 7.05 4.19 10.98
N GLY A 129 6.51 3.21 11.70
CA GLY A 129 5.47 2.31 11.19
C GLY A 129 5.98 1.07 10.47
N ASP A 130 7.29 0.92 10.27
CA ASP A 130 7.87 -0.35 9.84
C ASP A 130 7.66 -1.43 10.93
N VAL A 131 7.41 -2.67 10.50
CA VAL A 131 7.42 -3.84 11.41
C VAL A 131 8.65 -4.67 11.13
N ILE A 132 9.33 -5.12 12.18
CA ILE A 132 10.52 -5.98 12.03
C ILE A 132 10.05 -7.38 11.65
N ALA A 133 10.50 -7.87 10.50
CA ALA A 133 10.14 -9.20 10.01
C ALA A 133 11.23 -10.21 10.32
N PHE A 134 12.49 -9.83 10.16
CA PHE A 134 13.64 -10.70 10.43
C PHE A 134 14.77 -9.94 11.11
N VAL A 135 15.53 -10.65 11.93
CA VAL A 135 16.73 -10.17 12.61
C VAL A 135 17.86 -11.16 12.39
N GLY A 136 19.08 -10.68 12.19
CA GLY A 136 20.23 -11.55 11.95
C GLY A 136 21.56 -10.82 12.07
N GLN A 137 22.64 -11.58 11.94
CA GLN A 137 23.96 -10.99 11.75
C GLN A 137 24.15 -10.61 10.28
N PRO A 138 24.89 -9.52 9.97
CA PRO A 138 25.24 -9.19 8.59
C PRO A 138 25.89 -10.37 7.85
N GLY A 139 25.25 -10.81 6.76
CA GLY A 139 25.71 -11.97 5.98
C GLY A 139 25.54 -13.35 6.65
N GLY A 140 24.85 -13.39 7.80
CA GLY A 140 24.50 -14.61 8.53
C GLY A 140 23.07 -15.07 8.28
N PRO A 141 22.61 -16.11 9.01
CA PRO A 141 21.21 -16.54 8.95
C PRO A 141 20.30 -15.53 9.67
N PHE A 142 19.06 -15.45 9.19
CA PHE A 142 18.01 -14.63 9.79
C PHE A 142 17.06 -15.47 10.66
N GLU A 143 16.70 -14.94 11.83
CA GLU A 143 15.58 -15.40 12.64
C GLU A 143 14.33 -14.58 12.27
N SER A 144 13.22 -15.25 11.97
CA SER A 144 11.93 -14.57 11.81
C SER A 144 11.42 -14.08 13.17
N VAL A 145 11.02 -12.82 13.22
CA VAL A 145 10.31 -12.20 14.34
C VAL A 145 8.91 -11.72 13.93
N GLU A 146 8.41 -12.21 12.79
CA GLU A 146 7.05 -11.90 12.35
C GLU A 146 6.01 -12.35 13.36
N ALA A 147 5.06 -11.45 13.63
CA ALA A 147 3.96 -11.64 14.54
C ALA A 147 4.37 -12.05 15.98
N LYS A 148 5.60 -11.77 16.40
CA LYS A 148 6.07 -12.00 17.78
C LYS A 148 5.70 -10.84 18.70
N THR A 149 5.70 -11.12 20.01
CA THR A 149 5.49 -10.09 21.04
C THR A 149 6.68 -9.14 21.13
N TRP A 150 6.50 -8.02 21.84
CA TRP A 150 7.57 -7.09 22.14
C TRP A 150 8.76 -7.76 22.82
N ASP A 151 8.50 -8.53 23.89
CA ASP A 151 9.54 -9.22 24.66
C ASP A 151 10.32 -10.19 23.76
N ASP A 152 9.62 -11.02 22.98
CA ASP A 152 10.25 -11.98 22.07
C ASP A 152 11.08 -11.29 20.96
N THR A 153 10.60 -10.14 20.47
CA THR A 153 11.29 -9.36 19.44
C THR A 153 12.58 -8.73 19.99
N VAL A 154 12.50 -8.14 21.18
CA VAL A 154 13.67 -7.56 21.87
C VAL A 154 14.68 -8.64 22.25
N ASP A 155 14.21 -9.80 22.72
CA ASP A 155 15.05 -10.94 23.03
C ASP A 155 15.79 -11.45 21.77
N ALA A 156 15.10 -11.53 20.62
CA ALA A 156 15.73 -11.91 19.36
C ALA A 156 16.81 -10.90 18.93
N LEU A 157 16.55 -9.59 19.04
CA LEU A 157 17.55 -8.55 18.79
C LEU A 157 18.75 -8.64 19.75
N GLY A 158 18.51 -9.03 21.00
CA GLY A 158 19.56 -9.24 22.01
C GLY A 158 20.42 -10.47 21.76
N ARG A 159 19.87 -11.52 21.13
CA ARG A 159 20.59 -12.76 20.81
C ARG A 159 21.55 -12.66 19.63
N VAL A 160 21.40 -11.66 18.76
CA VAL A 160 22.30 -11.46 17.61
C VAL A 160 23.69 -11.10 18.14
N GLU A 161 24.68 -11.98 18.02
CA GLU A 161 26.02 -11.71 18.55
C GLU A 161 26.77 -10.63 17.75
N GLY A 162 27.79 -10.02 18.36
CA GLY A 162 28.64 -9.00 17.73
C GLY A 162 28.13 -7.57 17.94
N ASP A 163 28.67 -6.62 17.17
CA ASP A 163 28.33 -5.20 17.30
C ASP A 163 27.33 -4.74 16.24
N GLN A 164 26.98 -5.60 15.28
CA GLN A 164 26.09 -5.28 14.17
C GLN A 164 24.89 -6.21 14.12
N VAL A 165 23.73 -5.64 13.79
CA VAL A 165 22.48 -6.36 13.59
C VAL A 165 21.94 -5.97 12.23
N GLU A 166 21.64 -6.96 11.40
CA GLU A 166 20.92 -6.77 10.15
C GLU A 166 19.43 -7.02 10.36
N LEU A 167 18.60 -6.10 9.87
CA LEU A 167 17.16 -6.16 9.93
C LEU A 167 16.57 -6.30 8.53
N VAL A 168 15.49 -7.06 8.45
CA VAL A 168 14.55 -6.99 7.35
C VAL A 168 13.23 -6.52 7.94
N VAL A 169 12.68 -5.44 7.39
CA VAL A 169 11.40 -4.88 7.84
C VAL A 169 10.36 -4.99 6.75
N LYS A 170 9.09 -5.02 7.16
CA LYS A 170 7.96 -4.80 6.25
C LYS A 170 7.45 -3.39 6.45
N ARG A 171 7.32 -2.68 5.33
CA ARG A 171 6.79 -1.33 5.26
C ARG A 171 5.38 -1.35 4.70
N LEU A 172 4.46 -0.67 5.38
CA LEU A 172 3.13 -0.46 4.86
C LEU A 172 3.21 0.54 3.71
N VAL A 173 2.66 0.19 2.55
CA VAL A 173 2.67 1.04 1.36
C VAL A 173 1.27 1.20 0.80
N LYS A 174 0.91 2.41 0.36
CA LYS A 174 -0.37 2.63 -0.33
C LYS A 174 -0.25 2.16 -1.77
N ARG A 175 -1.19 1.34 -2.23
CA ARG A 175 -1.16 0.83 -3.60
C ARG A 175 -1.40 1.97 -4.60
N PRO A 176 -0.67 2.00 -5.72
CA PRO A 176 -0.91 3.00 -6.74
C PRO A 176 -2.32 2.88 -7.30
N VAL A 177 -2.90 4.03 -7.63
CA VAL A 177 -4.24 4.12 -8.22
C VAL A 177 -4.18 4.86 -9.55
N VAL A 178 -5.10 4.52 -10.43
CA VAL A 178 -5.29 5.19 -11.71
C VAL A 178 -6.73 5.68 -11.80
N ASP A 179 -6.89 6.99 -11.96
CA ASP A 179 -8.16 7.60 -12.31
C ASP A 179 -8.35 7.54 -13.82
N VAL A 180 -9.20 6.62 -14.27
CA VAL A 180 -9.50 6.35 -15.68
C VAL A 180 -10.74 7.13 -16.10
N THR A 181 -10.55 8.18 -16.90
CA THR A 181 -11.67 8.85 -17.57
C THR A 181 -12.08 8.04 -18.80
N VAL A 182 -13.30 7.52 -18.78
CA VAL A 182 -13.92 6.74 -19.85
C VAL A 182 -14.87 7.62 -20.63
N LYS A 183 -14.52 7.88 -21.89
CA LYS A 183 -15.37 8.61 -22.82
C LYS A 183 -16.22 7.65 -23.63
N HIS A 184 -17.51 7.88 -23.64
CA HIS A 184 -18.44 7.17 -24.52
C HIS A 184 -18.34 7.70 -25.96
N PRO A 185 -18.64 6.87 -26.96
CA PRO A 185 -18.72 7.33 -28.33
C PRO A 185 -19.84 8.37 -28.47
N ASN A 186 -19.62 9.38 -29.31
CA ASN A 186 -20.61 10.37 -29.73
C ASN A 186 -21.29 11.21 -28.63
N GLY A 187 -20.86 11.12 -27.37
CA GLY A 187 -21.46 11.86 -26.26
C GLY A 187 -22.85 11.36 -25.83
N GLU A 188 -23.21 10.13 -26.23
CA GLU A 188 -24.50 9.51 -25.89
C GLU A 188 -24.68 9.31 -24.37
N GLN A 189 -23.56 9.18 -23.65
CA GLN A 189 -23.51 9.07 -22.19
C GLN A 189 -22.44 10.02 -21.63
N PRO A 190 -22.63 10.53 -20.40
CA PRO A 190 -21.62 11.35 -19.75
C PRO A 190 -20.33 10.54 -19.54
N ASP A 191 -19.19 11.23 -19.61
CA ASP A 191 -17.90 10.66 -19.28
C ASP A 191 -17.93 10.10 -17.85
N GLN A 192 -17.35 8.92 -17.66
CA GLN A 192 -17.30 8.25 -16.36
C GLN A 192 -15.85 8.24 -15.86
N VAL A 193 -15.64 8.47 -14.57
CA VAL A 193 -14.31 8.33 -13.95
C VAL A 193 -14.29 7.05 -13.12
N LEU A 194 -13.41 6.12 -13.48
CA LEU A 194 -13.19 4.89 -12.72
C LEU A 194 -11.89 4.99 -11.94
N ARG A 195 -11.96 4.88 -10.62
CA ARG A 195 -10.76 4.72 -9.78
C ARG A 195 -10.38 3.24 -9.72
N LEU A 196 -9.21 2.91 -10.27
CA LEU A 196 -8.70 1.54 -10.39
C LEU A 196 -7.39 1.40 -9.62
N PHE A 197 -7.18 0.26 -8.97
CA PHE A 197 -5.88 -0.08 -8.37
C PHE A 197 -4.91 -0.63 -9.43
N ALA A 198 -3.62 -0.39 -9.24
CA ALA A 198 -2.58 -0.99 -10.07
C ALA A 198 -2.71 -2.53 -10.10
N GLY A 199 -2.66 -3.08 -11.31
CA GLY A 199 -2.89 -4.49 -11.60
C GLY A 199 -4.35 -4.86 -11.92
N GLU A 200 -5.33 -3.96 -11.74
CA GLU A 200 -6.71 -4.25 -12.14
C GLU A 200 -6.84 -4.46 -13.66
N ASN A 201 -7.58 -5.49 -14.07
CA ASN A 201 -7.93 -5.72 -15.47
C ASN A 201 -8.95 -4.69 -15.96
N LEU A 202 -8.61 -3.96 -17.03
CA LEU A 202 -9.40 -2.82 -17.49
C LEU A 202 -10.82 -3.20 -17.92
N ARG A 203 -11.01 -4.29 -18.70
CA ARG A 203 -12.38 -4.73 -19.10
C ARG A 203 -13.21 -5.11 -17.88
N ARG A 204 -12.66 -5.94 -16.99
CA ARG A 204 -13.39 -6.39 -15.80
C ARG A 204 -13.79 -5.21 -14.93
N ALA A 205 -12.88 -4.25 -14.76
CA ALA A 205 -13.13 -3.04 -13.99
C ALA A 205 -14.24 -2.17 -14.60
N MET A 206 -14.22 -1.96 -15.92
CA MET A 206 -15.25 -1.25 -16.67
C MET A 206 -16.63 -1.93 -16.52
N LEU A 207 -16.72 -3.24 -16.76
CA LEU A 207 -17.99 -3.97 -16.68
C LEU A 207 -18.56 -4.01 -15.26
N THR A 208 -17.72 -4.24 -14.25
CA THR A 208 -18.15 -4.28 -12.84
C THR A 208 -18.69 -2.92 -12.38
N ARG A 209 -18.15 -1.83 -12.92
CA ARG A 209 -18.58 -0.45 -12.65
C ARG A 209 -19.65 0.04 -13.63
N ARG A 210 -20.31 -0.88 -14.34
CA ARG A 210 -21.45 -0.63 -15.26
C ARG A 210 -21.13 0.32 -16.42
N VAL A 211 -19.88 0.39 -16.85
CA VAL A 211 -19.55 1.00 -18.13
C VAL A 211 -20.13 0.13 -19.24
N ALA A 212 -20.95 0.72 -20.10
CA ALA A 212 -21.48 0.07 -21.29
C ALA A 212 -20.33 -0.27 -22.27
N LEU A 213 -19.81 -1.48 -22.15
CA LEU A 213 -18.73 -2.04 -22.96
C LEU A 213 -19.21 -3.40 -23.49
N ASN A 214 -18.87 -3.72 -24.75
CA ASN A 214 -19.38 -4.88 -25.47
C ASN A 214 -20.90 -4.81 -25.69
N ASP A 215 -21.34 -4.02 -26.68
CA ASP A 215 -22.69 -4.16 -27.21
C ASP A 215 -22.95 -5.64 -27.60
N PRO A 216 -24.01 -6.31 -27.10
CA PRO A 216 -24.33 -7.70 -27.46
C PRO A 216 -24.55 -7.90 -28.96
N LEU A 217 -24.95 -6.83 -29.66
CA LEU A 217 -25.06 -6.87 -31.09
C LEU A 217 -23.69 -6.82 -31.75
N ALA A 218 -22.65 -6.25 -31.10
CA ALA A 218 -21.34 -5.89 -31.69
C ALA A 218 -20.76 -6.98 -32.58
N ARG A 219 -20.27 -6.59 -33.76
CA ARG A 219 -19.66 -7.52 -34.71
C ARG A 219 -18.29 -7.88 -34.18
N ARG A 220 -18.04 -9.17 -34.04
CA ARG A 220 -16.75 -9.64 -33.55
C ARG A 220 -15.73 -9.61 -34.69
N PHE A 221 -14.48 -9.35 -34.33
CA PHE A 221 -13.36 -9.42 -35.26
C PHE A 221 -13.04 -10.86 -35.71
N ASP A 222 -13.24 -11.84 -34.83
CA ASP A 222 -12.92 -13.26 -35.09
C ASP A 222 -14.07 -14.02 -35.74
N ASP A 223 -15.31 -13.54 -35.59
CA ASP A 223 -16.50 -14.13 -36.19
C ASP A 223 -17.51 -13.04 -36.55
N ASN A 224 -17.58 -12.73 -37.84
CA ASN A 224 -18.38 -11.63 -38.37
C ASN A 224 -19.89 -11.91 -38.39
N ASP A 225 -20.33 -13.15 -38.13
CA ASP A 225 -21.73 -13.56 -38.26
C ASP A 225 -22.39 -13.86 -36.91
N VAL A 226 -21.62 -13.97 -35.84
CA VAL A 226 -22.10 -14.16 -34.47
C VAL A 226 -21.88 -12.87 -33.67
N GLY A 227 -22.96 -12.23 -33.21
CA GLY A 227 -22.87 -11.11 -32.27
C GLY A 227 -22.29 -11.53 -30.91
N GLY A 228 -21.90 -10.56 -30.08
CA GLY A 228 -21.49 -10.78 -28.68
C GLY A 228 -19.98 -10.70 -28.46
N ASP A 229 -19.50 -11.20 -27.32
CA ASP A 229 -18.08 -11.13 -26.94
C ASP A 229 -17.42 -12.49 -26.63
N CYS A 230 -16.09 -12.53 -26.69
CA CYS A 230 -15.31 -13.76 -26.46
C CYS A 230 -14.96 -14.02 -24.97
N GLY A 231 -15.63 -13.39 -24.01
CA GLY A 231 -15.42 -13.64 -22.58
C GLY A 231 -14.01 -13.30 -22.07
N SER A 232 -13.26 -12.43 -22.75
CA SER A 232 -11.82 -12.12 -22.52
C SER A 232 -10.81 -13.04 -23.23
N GLY A 233 -11.24 -13.84 -24.20
CA GLY A 233 -10.36 -14.62 -25.09
C GLY A 233 -9.31 -13.77 -25.82
N GLY A 234 -9.65 -12.52 -26.15
CA GLY A 234 -8.73 -11.56 -26.78
C GLY A 234 -8.73 -11.58 -28.31
N ALA A 235 -9.76 -12.14 -28.93
CA ALA A 235 -9.88 -12.24 -30.38
C ALA A 235 -11.01 -11.34 -30.94
N CYS A 236 -12.15 -11.23 -30.25
CA CYS A 236 -13.34 -10.55 -30.78
C CYS A 236 -13.25 -9.02 -30.96
N CYS A 237 -12.28 -8.34 -30.33
CA CYS A 237 -12.11 -6.88 -30.36
C CYS A 237 -13.29 -6.02 -29.85
N THR A 238 -14.35 -6.60 -29.28
CA THR A 238 -15.50 -5.83 -28.75
C THR A 238 -15.14 -4.95 -27.55
N CYS A 239 -14.09 -5.32 -26.83
CA CYS A 239 -13.54 -4.56 -25.70
C CYS A 239 -12.41 -3.59 -26.10
N ALA A 240 -12.26 -3.30 -27.40
CA ALA A 240 -11.24 -2.39 -27.87
C ALA A 240 -11.55 -0.95 -27.43
N VAL A 241 -10.54 -0.27 -26.88
CA VAL A 241 -10.63 1.13 -26.43
C VAL A 241 -9.48 1.92 -27.04
N ALA A 242 -9.76 3.16 -27.45
CA ALA A 242 -8.75 4.10 -27.90
C ALA A 242 -8.10 4.77 -26.69
N VAL A 243 -6.78 4.73 -26.59
CA VAL A 243 -6.03 5.42 -25.53
C VAL A 243 -5.73 6.84 -25.98
N LEU A 244 -6.37 7.80 -25.32
CA LEU A 244 -6.21 9.23 -25.61
C LEU A 244 -5.03 9.82 -24.84
N ALA A 245 -4.85 9.42 -23.58
CA ALA A 245 -3.74 9.79 -22.70
C ALA A 245 -3.48 8.69 -21.66
N GLY A 246 -2.25 8.59 -21.16
CA GLY A 246 -1.88 7.64 -20.11
C GLY A 246 -1.57 6.22 -20.62
N ALA A 247 -0.94 6.09 -21.78
CA ALA A 247 -0.65 4.79 -22.39
C ALA A 247 0.50 4.05 -21.71
N GLU A 248 1.44 4.79 -21.14
CA GLU A 248 2.57 4.34 -20.35
C GLU A 248 2.16 3.61 -19.07
N MET A 249 0.97 3.92 -18.53
CA MET A 249 0.42 3.26 -17.34
C MET A 249 -0.30 1.94 -17.64
N LEU A 250 -0.30 1.49 -18.90
CA LEU A 250 -0.94 0.25 -19.29
C LEU A 250 0.10 -0.85 -19.45
N SER A 251 -0.24 -2.05 -18.99
CA SER A 251 0.61 -3.22 -19.15
C SER A 251 1.05 -3.39 -20.62
N PRO A 252 2.28 -3.85 -20.90
CA PRO A 252 2.76 -4.04 -22.27
C PRO A 252 1.84 -4.92 -23.13
N GLN A 253 1.74 -4.60 -24.42
CA GLN A 253 0.97 -5.41 -25.36
C GLN A 253 1.61 -6.80 -25.53
N LYS A 254 0.80 -7.85 -25.42
CA LYS A 254 1.23 -9.21 -25.81
C LYS A 254 1.26 -9.33 -27.34
N ALA A 255 2.01 -10.31 -27.87
CA ALA A 255 2.20 -10.50 -29.31
C ALA A 255 0.89 -10.59 -30.10
N SER A 256 -0.11 -11.30 -29.57
CA SER A 256 -1.43 -11.45 -30.21
C SER A 256 -2.21 -10.13 -30.29
N GLU A 257 -2.27 -9.36 -29.19
CA GLU A 257 -2.88 -8.03 -29.17
C GLU A 257 -2.20 -7.10 -30.18
N ARG A 258 -0.86 -7.08 -30.18
CA ARG A 258 -0.07 -6.25 -31.10
C ARG A 258 -0.35 -6.56 -32.57
N GLN A 259 -0.47 -7.85 -32.91
CA GLN A 259 -0.78 -8.28 -34.26
C GLN A 259 -2.20 -7.84 -34.68
N ILE A 260 -3.19 -7.98 -33.79
CA ILE A 260 -4.56 -7.51 -34.03
C ILE A 260 -4.58 -6.00 -34.30
N MET A 261 -3.93 -5.21 -33.44
CA MET A 261 -3.89 -3.74 -33.58
C MET A 261 -3.18 -3.29 -34.86
N LYS A 262 -2.13 -4.02 -35.27
CA LYS A 262 -1.43 -3.80 -36.54
C LYS A 262 -2.35 -4.09 -37.73
N THR A 263 -3.05 -5.24 -37.72
CA THR A 263 -4.00 -5.63 -38.78
C THR A 263 -5.13 -4.60 -38.93
N LEU A 264 -5.66 -4.10 -37.80
CA LEU A 264 -6.73 -3.10 -37.79
C LEU A 264 -6.24 -1.67 -38.12
N ARG A 265 -4.92 -1.46 -38.24
CA ARG A 265 -4.28 -0.14 -38.40
C ARG A 265 -4.70 0.85 -37.29
N GLN A 266 -4.85 0.35 -36.06
CA GLN A 266 -5.26 1.13 -34.89
C GLN A 266 -4.18 1.06 -33.79
N PRO A 267 -3.01 1.72 -33.96
CA PRO A 267 -1.88 1.57 -33.03
C PRO A 267 -2.15 2.16 -31.63
N ARG A 268 -3.12 3.08 -31.50
CA ARG A 268 -3.52 3.68 -30.23
C ARG A 268 -4.60 2.90 -29.49
N PHE A 269 -5.05 1.78 -30.05
CA PHE A 269 -6.09 0.96 -29.44
C PHE A 269 -5.48 -0.12 -28.57
N ARG A 270 -6.21 -0.48 -27.52
CA ARG A 270 -5.89 -1.57 -26.60
C ARG A 270 -7.09 -2.48 -26.45
N LEU A 271 -6.84 -3.78 -26.29
CA LEU A 271 -7.87 -4.70 -25.84
C LEU A 271 -7.98 -4.57 -24.33
N ALA A 272 -9.07 -3.98 -23.83
CA ALA A 272 -9.27 -3.79 -22.40
C ALA A 272 -9.22 -5.12 -21.62
N CYS A 273 -9.59 -6.25 -22.25
CA CYS A 273 -9.52 -7.57 -21.63
C CYS A 273 -8.10 -8.12 -21.44
N LYS A 274 -7.11 -7.62 -22.19
CA LYS A 274 -5.69 -8.03 -22.08
C LYS A 274 -4.82 -6.99 -21.40
N THR A 275 -5.43 -5.91 -20.90
CA THR A 275 -4.73 -4.76 -20.34
C THR A 275 -4.96 -4.70 -18.84
N ALA A 276 -3.87 -4.60 -18.08
CA ALA A 276 -3.89 -4.15 -16.69
C ALA A 276 -3.46 -2.67 -16.63
N VAL A 277 -3.92 -1.95 -15.61
CA VAL A 277 -3.59 -0.53 -15.37
C VAL A 277 -2.57 -0.36 -14.25
N GLY A 278 -1.94 0.81 -14.19
CA GLY A 278 -0.99 1.19 -13.14
C GLY A 278 0.43 0.66 -13.35
N GLU A 279 0.77 0.30 -14.58
CA GLU A 279 2.14 -0.05 -14.96
C GLU A 279 3.07 1.15 -14.72
N GLY A 280 4.23 0.93 -14.12
CA GLY A 280 5.24 1.98 -13.91
C GLY A 280 4.88 3.03 -12.86
N LEU A 281 3.73 2.94 -12.20
CA LEU A 281 3.41 3.79 -11.05
C LEU A 281 4.10 3.27 -9.80
N GLN A 282 4.62 4.19 -8.99
CA GLN A 282 5.19 3.89 -7.68
C GLN A 282 4.09 3.83 -6.61
N ASN A 283 4.42 3.24 -5.46
CA ASN A 283 3.52 3.22 -4.31
C ASN A 283 3.14 4.65 -3.90
N GLY A 284 1.87 4.84 -3.52
CA GLY A 284 1.31 6.15 -3.18
C GLY A 284 0.92 7.03 -4.37
N GLU A 285 1.38 6.73 -5.59
CA GLU A 285 1.07 7.56 -6.75
C GLU A 285 -0.37 7.43 -7.24
N THR A 286 -0.88 8.55 -7.78
CA THR A 286 -2.17 8.60 -8.47
C THR A 286 -1.96 9.01 -9.93
N GLY A 287 -2.11 8.04 -10.83
CA GLY A 287 -2.08 8.25 -12.27
C GLY A 287 -3.42 8.74 -12.82
N LYS A 288 -3.40 9.46 -13.94
CA LYS A 288 -4.61 9.90 -14.66
C LYS A 288 -4.55 9.47 -16.11
N MET A 289 -5.49 8.64 -16.54
CA MET A 289 -5.56 8.19 -17.94
C MET A 289 -6.91 8.51 -18.55
N THR A 290 -6.95 8.64 -19.87
CA THR A 290 -8.19 8.87 -20.61
C THR A 290 -8.30 7.88 -21.76
N ILE A 291 -9.42 7.17 -21.78
CA ILE A 291 -9.75 6.24 -22.85
C ILE A 291 -11.09 6.62 -23.48
N ARG A 292 -11.29 6.20 -24.72
CA ARG A 292 -12.56 6.29 -25.41
C ARG A 292 -13.00 4.91 -25.86
N ILE A 293 -14.23 4.55 -25.54
CA ILE A 293 -14.82 3.30 -26.03
C ILE A 293 -14.94 3.41 -27.55
N ASN A 294 -14.53 2.36 -28.25
CA ASN A 294 -14.54 2.36 -29.71
C ASN A 294 -15.97 2.61 -30.24
N PRO A 295 -16.21 3.69 -31.02
CA PRO A 295 -17.51 3.92 -31.64
C PRO A 295 -17.86 2.83 -32.66
N ARG A 296 -16.85 2.19 -33.26
CA ARG A 296 -17.03 1.03 -34.16
C ARG A 296 -17.19 -0.27 -33.37
N GLN A 297 -18.07 -0.27 -32.38
CA GLN A 297 -18.70 -1.52 -31.98
C GLN A 297 -19.72 -1.98 -33.04
N HIS A 298 -19.99 -1.18 -34.10
CA HIS A 298 -20.61 -1.64 -35.37
C HIS A 298 -20.46 -0.77 -36.64
N LYS A 299 -20.58 -1.48 -37.78
CA LYS A 299 -20.89 -1.14 -39.20
C LYS A 299 -20.07 -0.07 -39.95
N GLY A 300 -19.25 -0.56 -40.88
CA GLY A 300 -19.49 -0.31 -42.31
C GLY A 300 -20.10 -1.56 -42.92
#